data_AF-A0A2A2JZG2-F1
#
_entry.id   AF-A0A2A2JZG2-F1
#
_cell.length_a   1.000
_cell.length_b   1.000
_cell.length_c   1.000
_cell.angle_alpha   90.00
_cell.angle_beta   90.00
_cell.angle_gamma   90.00
#
_symmetry.space_group_name_H-M   'P 1'
#
loop_
_entity.id
_entity.type
_entity.pdbx_description
1 polymer ?
#
loop_
_entity_poly.entity_id
_entity_poly.type
_entity_poly.pdbx_seq_one_letter_code
_entity_poly.pdbx_strand_id
1 'polypeptide(L)'
;MPTRSGRTGQAFTRNGPINLRNAKFGEDQAPLDPTCGCPVCATWSRAYIHHLVRAGEILGAMLMTEHNIWFYEALMADLRAAIAAGRVSMSDQPNEILEAAAAAKAQQDAAAQAKVQGRKSHWPMRIIGVGIGSAAVAAAVLFANSGKKKD
;
A
#
# COMPACT_ATOMS: atom_id res chain seq x y z
N MET A 1 5.60 -4.40 14.60
CA MET A 1 4.90 -4.57 13.30
C MET A 1 3.99 -3.39 12.94
N PRO A 2 3.01 -2.95 13.76
CA PRO A 2 1.99 -1.96 13.33
C PRO A 2 2.55 -0.59 12.94
N THR A 3 3.56 -0.11 13.67
CA THR A 3 4.24 1.18 13.43
C THR A 3 5.05 1.19 12.13
N ARG A 4 5.79 0.12 11.85
CA ARG A 4 6.56 -0.02 10.60
C ARG A 4 5.63 -0.10 9.39
N SER A 5 4.58 -0.92 9.47
CA SER A 5 3.58 -1.04 8.41
C SER A 5 2.91 0.31 8.10
N GLY A 6 2.55 1.06 9.14
CA GLY A 6 1.97 2.40 9.00
C GLY A 6 2.88 3.36 8.23
N ARG A 7 4.17 3.43 8.61
CA ARG A 7 5.19 4.26 7.91
C ARG A 7 5.40 3.87 6.46
N THR A 8 5.18 2.60 6.10
CA THR A 8 5.28 2.12 4.72
C THR A 8 4.01 2.32 3.89
N GLY A 9 2.93 2.83 4.47
CA GLY A 9 1.66 3.06 3.77
C GLY A 9 0.65 1.92 3.89
N GLN A 10 0.85 0.96 4.79
CA GLN A 10 -0.11 -0.13 5.05
C GLN A 10 -0.94 0.14 6.32
N ALA A 11 -2.26 0.15 6.17
CA ALA A 11 -3.22 0.26 7.26
C ALA A 11 -3.96 -1.07 7.47
N PHE A 12 -4.24 -1.41 8.73
CA PHE A 12 -5.03 -2.60 9.08
C PHE A 12 -6.49 -2.24 9.26
N THR A 13 -7.39 -3.06 8.70
CA THR A 13 -8.84 -2.90 8.83
C THR A 13 -9.46 -4.26 9.15
N ARG A 14 -10.71 -4.30 9.63
CA ARG A 14 -11.43 -5.57 9.84
C ARG A 14 -11.58 -6.40 8.57
N ASN A 15 -11.56 -5.75 7.41
CA ASN A 15 -11.66 -6.40 6.10
C ASN A 15 -10.28 -6.80 5.53
N GLY A 16 -9.22 -6.72 6.34
CA GLY A 16 -7.85 -7.03 5.95
C GLY A 16 -6.96 -5.79 5.75
N PRO A 17 -5.67 -5.99 5.43
CA PRO A 17 -4.72 -4.91 5.26
C PRO A 17 -4.93 -4.19 3.91
N ILE A 18 -4.90 -2.85 3.95
CA ILE A 18 -4.98 -1.99 2.77
C ILE A 18 -3.68 -1.20 2.59
N ASN A 19 -3.29 -0.93 1.35
CA ASN A 19 -2.12 -0.12 1.03
C ASN A 19 -2.57 1.22 0.43
N LEU A 20 -2.39 2.29 1.21
CA LEU A 20 -2.82 3.64 0.87
C LEU A 20 -1.96 4.27 -0.24
N ARG A 21 -0.92 3.61 -0.76
CA ARG A 21 -0.24 4.04 -1.99
C ARG A 21 -1.00 3.67 -3.27
N ASN A 22 -1.99 2.79 -3.18
CA ASN A 22 -2.77 2.37 -4.35
C ASN A 22 -3.64 3.53 -4.87
N ALA A 23 -3.62 3.75 -6.18
CA ALA A 23 -4.33 4.84 -6.84
C ALA A 23 -5.85 4.81 -6.62
N LYS A 24 -6.43 3.62 -6.37
CA LYS A 24 -7.87 3.46 -6.10
C LYS A 24 -8.38 4.28 -4.90
N PHE A 25 -7.49 4.69 -4.00
CA PHE A 25 -7.84 5.48 -2.82
C PHE A 25 -7.73 6.98 -3.02
N GLY A 26 -7.37 7.47 -4.22
CA GLY A 26 -7.11 8.89 -4.47
C GLY A 26 -8.31 9.82 -4.27
N GLU A 27 -9.53 9.32 -4.51
CA GLU A 27 -10.78 10.08 -4.41
C GLU A 27 -11.75 9.49 -3.38
N ASP A 28 -11.28 8.52 -2.60
CA ASP A 28 -12.09 7.79 -1.63
C ASP A 28 -12.33 8.60 -0.35
N GLN A 29 -13.51 9.18 -0.21
CA GLN A 29 -13.87 10.03 0.93
C GLN A 29 -14.27 9.25 2.19
N ALA A 30 -14.33 7.92 2.13
CA ALA A 30 -14.64 7.12 3.31
C ALA A 30 -13.43 7.09 4.28
N PRO A 31 -13.65 6.80 5.57
CA PRO A 31 -12.56 6.60 6.54
C PRO A 31 -11.75 5.33 6.23
N LEU A 32 -10.61 5.15 6.91
CA LEU A 32 -9.76 3.95 6.74
C LEU A 32 -10.55 2.66 7.02
N ASP A 33 -11.31 2.65 8.12
CA ASP A 33 -12.23 1.58 8.49
C ASP A 33 -13.49 2.19 9.11
N PRO A 34 -14.69 1.96 8.54
CA PRO A 34 -15.94 2.53 9.05
C PRO A 34 -16.35 1.99 10.42
N THR A 35 -15.77 0.87 10.86
CA THR A 35 -16.04 0.26 12.17
C THR A 35 -15.05 0.68 13.25
N CYS A 36 -14.03 1.47 12.89
CA CYS A 36 -12.97 1.89 13.81
C CYS A 36 -13.34 3.19 14.52
N GLY A 37 -13.27 3.19 15.85
CA GLY A 37 -13.54 4.35 16.70
C GLY A 37 -12.32 5.25 16.97
N CYS A 38 -11.23 5.13 16.22
CA CYS A 38 -10.04 5.94 16.44
C CYS A 38 -10.24 7.39 15.97
N PRO A 39 -9.51 8.38 16.54
CA PRO A 39 -9.57 9.78 16.10
C PRO A 39 -9.28 9.94 14.61
N VAL A 40 -8.48 9.03 14.06
CA VAL A 40 -8.09 9.08 12.65
C VAL A 40 -9.27 8.81 11.71
N CYS A 41 -10.03 7.75 11.99
CA CYS A 41 -11.20 7.39 11.19
C CYS A 41 -12.36 8.36 11.38
N ALA A 42 -12.40 9.11 12.48
CA ALA A 42 -13.42 10.13 12.70
C ALA A 42 -13.15 11.43 11.92
N THR A 43 -11.87 11.74 11.64
CA THR A 43 -11.47 13.08 11.17
C THR A 43 -11.02 13.10 9.72
N TRP A 44 -10.32 12.06 9.24
CA TRP A 44 -9.66 12.08 7.93
C TRP A 44 -10.16 10.99 7.00
N SER A 45 -10.29 11.33 5.72
CA SER A 45 -10.66 10.40 4.66
C SER A 45 -9.46 9.61 4.13
N ARG A 46 -9.74 8.47 3.48
CA ARG A 46 -8.74 7.67 2.77
C ARG A 46 -8.02 8.47 1.68
N ALA A 47 -8.74 9.32 0.96
CA ALA A 47 -8.18 10.23 -0.04
C ALA A 47 -7.14 11.18 0.55
N TYR A 48 -7.45 11.79 1.70
CA TYR A 48 -6.52 12.70 2.35
C TYR A 48 -5.24 11.98 2.81
N ILE A 49 -5.39 10.82 3.44
CA ILE A 49 -4.25 10.03 3.91
C ILE A 49 -3.44 9.48 2.71
N HIS A 50 -4.11 9.06 1.63
CA HIS A 50 -3.48 8.67 0.37
C HIS A 50 -2.59 9.80 -0.17
N HIS A 51 -3.11 11.02 -0.21
CA HIS A 51 -2.36 12.19 -0.64
C HIS A 51 -1.11 12.41 0.23
N LEU A 52 -1.25 12.40 1.56
CA LEU A 52 -0.12 12.58 2.48
C LEU A 52 0.96 11.50 2.29
N VAL A 53 0.54 10.23 2.18
CA VAL A 53 1.44 9.10 1.98
C VAL A 53 2.18 9.19 0.63
N ARG A 54 1.53 9.71 -0.42
CA ARG A 54 2.17 9.94 -1.72
C ARG A 54 3.09 11.16 -1.75
N ALA A 55 2.74 12.20 -1.01
CA ALA A 55 3.56 13.40 -0.85
C ALA A 55 4.81 13.13 0.01
N GLY A 56 4.82 12.05 0.80
CA GLY A 56 5.92 11.72 1.69
C GLY A 56 5.89 12.54 3.00
N GLU A 57 4.72 13.10 3.34
CA GLU A 57 4.53 13.91 4.53
C GLU A 57 4.56 13.06 5.80
N ILE A 58 5.22 13.57 6.84
CA ILE A 58 5.36 12.86 8.12
C ILE A 58 3.99 12.61 8.78
N LEU A 59 3.05 13.53 8.59
CA LEU A 59 1.69 13.41 9.11
C LEU A 59 1.01 12.13 8.61
N GLY A 60 1.22 11.75 7.34
CA GLY A 60 0.68 10.50 6.81
C GLY A 60 1.16 9.28 7.59
N ALA A 61 2.45 9.25 7.95
CA ALA A 61 3.03 8.18 8.75
C ALA A 61 2.52 8.18 10.21
N MET A 62 2.29 9.36 10.78
CA MET A 62 1.75 9.51 12.15
C MET A 62 0.32 8.98 12.23
N LEU A 63 -0.57 9.46 11.35
CA LEU A 63 -1.99 9.05 11.30
C LEU A 63 -2.14 7.54 11.05
N MET A 64 -1.35 7.01 10.13
CA MET A 64 -1.33 5.57 9.84
C MET A 64 -0.86 4.74 11.04
N THR A 65 0.10 5.25 11.80
CA THR A 65 0.61 4.58 13.00
C THR A 65 -0.43 4.59 14.12
N GLU A 66 -1.07 5.73 14.35
CA GLU A 66 -2.13 5.88 15.35
C GLU A 66 -3.30 4.93 15.08
N HIS A 67 -3.81 4.92 13.84
CA HIS A 67 -4.87 4.00 13.42
C HIS A 67 -4.47 2.53 13.62
N ASN A 68 -3.26 2.16 13.22
CA ASN A 68 -2.80 0.77 13.33
C ASN A 68 -2.64 0.32 14.78
N ILE A 69 -2.18 1.18 15.69
CA ILE A 69 -2.07 0.84 17.11
C ILE A 69 -3.47 0.63 17.68
N TRP A 70 -4.41 1.54 17.40
CA TRP A 70 -5.79 1.43 17.85
C TRP A 70 -6.45 0.13 17.37
N PHE A 71 -6.24 -0.22 16.10
CA PHE A 71 -6.74 -1.48 15.55
C PHE A 71 -6.23 -2.70 16.33
N TYR A 72 -4.93 -2.73 16.66
CA TYR A 72 -4.34 -3.82 17.43
C TYR A 72 -4.88 -3.88 18.87
N GLU A 73 -5.09 -2.73 19.52
CA GLU A 73 -5.68 -2.67 20.85
C GLU A 73 -7.10 -3.24 20.85
N ALA A 74 -7.92 -2.84 19.87
CA ALA A 74 -9.27 -3.36 19.69
C ALA A 74 -9.27 -4.87 19.41
N LEU A 75 -8.39 -5.34 18.51
CA LEU A 75 -8.25 -6.77 18.19
C LEU A 75 -7.92 -7.61 19.44
N MET A 76 -7.01 -7.13 20.28
CA MET A 76 -6.63 -7.84 21.50
C MET A 76 -7.71 -7.77 22.57
N ALA A 77 -8.50 -6.68 22.63
CA ALA A 77 -9.67 -6.61 23.49
C ALA A 77 -10.75 -7.61 23.08
N ASP A 78 -11.07 -7.67 21.78
CA ASP A 78 -12.03 -8.63 21.21
C ASP A 78 -11.59 -10.08 21.51
N LEU A 79 -10.30 -10.39 21.34
CA LEU A 79 -9.74 -11.70 21.66
C LEU A 79 -9.88 -12.05 23.15
N ARG A 80 -9.50 -11.14 24.05
CA ARG A 80 -9.64 -11.37 25.50
C ARG A 80 -11.10 -11.61 25.91
N ALA A 81 -12.03 -10.86 25.32
CA ALA A 81 -13.46 -11.04 25.56
C ALA A 81 -13.96 -12.40 25.06
N ALA A 82 -13.50 -12.84 23.88
CA ALA A 82 -13.85 -14.14 23.34
C ALA A 82 -13.32 -15.30 24.20
N ILE A 83 -12.08 -15.18 24.70
CA ILE A 83 -11.48 -16.17 25.62
C ILE A 83 -12.30 -16.25 26.92
N ALA A 84 -12.63 -15.11 27.53
CA ALA A 84 -13.43 -15.04 28.74
C ALA A 84 -14.84 -15.65 28.56
N ALA A 85 -15.41 -15.54 27.35
CA ALA A 85 -16.69 -16.12 27.00
C ALA A 85 -16.61 -17.60 26.57
N GLY A 86 -15.43 -18.22 26.59
CA GLY A 86 -15.23 -19.61 26.16
C GLY A 86 -15.50 -19.85 24.67
N ARG A 87 -15.49 -18.79 23.84
CA ARG A 87 -15.80 -18.85 22.40
C ARG A 87 -14.58 -19.06 21.51
N VAL A 88 -13.40 -19.12 22.11
CA VAL A 88 -12.15 -19.42 21.41
C VAL A 88 -11.83 -20.87 21.75
N SER A 89 -12.14 -21.80 20.85
CA SER A 89 -11.64 -23.17 21.02
C SER A 89 -10.18 -23.20 20.57
N MET A 90 -9.37 -24.03 21.23
CA MET A 90 -7.93 -24.16 20.94
C MET A 90 -7.67 -24.72 19.53
N SER A 91 -8.71 -25.23 18.85
CA SER A 91 -8.71 -25.63 17.43
C SER A 91 -9.00 -24.49 16.45
N ASP A 92 -9.46 -23.32 16.92
CA ASP A 92 -9.87 -22.19 16.07
C ASP A 92 -8.78 -21.12 15.85
N GLN A 93 -7.55 -21.35 16.32
CA GLN A 93 -6.39 -20.47 16.05
C GLN A 93 -5.24 -21.24 15.39
N PRO A 94 -4.52 -20.65 14.43
CA PRO A 94 -4.97 -20.10 13.16
C PRO A 94 -4.29 -20.88 12.03
N ASN A 95 -4.93 -21.93 11.49
CA ASN A 95 -4.64 -22.25 10.10
C ASN A 95 -5.28 -21.18 9.20
N GLU A 96 -6.47 -20.66 9.56
CA GLU A 96 -7.19 -19.69 8.72
C GLU A 96 -6.61 -18.27 8.70
N ILE A 97 -6.01 -17.73 9.78
CA ILE A 97 -5.36 -16.40 9.73
C ILE A 97 -4.00 -16.49 9.01
N LEU A 98 -3.26 -17.59 9.19
CA LEU A 98 -2.03 -17.85 8.43
C LEU A 98 -2.35 -18.15 6.96
N GLU A 99 -3.42 -18.88 6.66
CA GLU A 99 -3.90 -19.15 5.31
C GLU A 99 -4.49 -17.89 4.68
N ALA A 100 -5.24 -17.05 5.40
CA ALA A 100 -5.73 -15.77 4.90
C ALA A 100 -4.60 -14.76 4.70
N ALA A 101 -3.59 -14.75 5.58
CA ALA A 101 -2.38 -13.94 5.39
C ALA A 101 -1.51 -14.48 4.23
N ALA A 102 -1.42 -15.80 4.07
CA ALA A 102 -0.76 -16.44 2.93
C ALA A 102 -1.53 -16.21 1.63
N ALA A 103 -2.85 -16.22 1.65
CA ALA A 103 -3.72 -15.92 0.51
C ALA A 103 -3.67 -14.44 0.14
N ALA A 104 -3.71 -13.54 1.12
CA ALA A 104 -3.52 -12.10 0.90
C ALA A 104 -2.12 -11.80 0.37
N LYS A 105 -1.08 -12.50 0.87
CA LYS A 105 0.27 -12.43 0.32
C LYS A 105 0.35 -13.01 -1.10
N ALA A 106 -0.32 -14.13 -1.39
CA ALA A 106 -0.38 -14.73 -2.72
C ALA A 106 -1.13 -13.83 -3.72
N GLN A 107 -2.20 -13.17 -3.31
CA GLN A 107 -2.92 -12.18 -4.13
C GLN A 107 -2.07 -10.94 -4.39
N GLN A 108 -1.30 -10.47 -3.40
CA GLN A 108 -0.36 -9.37 -3.57
C GLN A 108 0.81 -9.75 -4.50
N ASP A 109 1.35 -10.96 -4.35
CA ASP A 109 2.44 -11.49 -5.17
C ASP A 109 1.96 -11.76 -6.61
N ALA A 110 0.74 -12.27 -6.80
CA ALA A 110 0.11 -12.44 -8.12
C ALA A 110 -0.16 -11.08 -8.81
N ALA A 111 -0.67 -10.09 -8.07
CA ALA A 111 -0.86 -8.73 -8.59
C ALA A 111 0.48 -8.04 -8.93
N ALA A 112 1.55 -8.35 -8.19
CA ALA A 112 2.90 -7.88 -8.48
C ALA A 112 3.48 -8.57 -9.74
N GLN A 113 3.30 -9.89 -9.88
CA GLN A 113 3.76 -10.65 -11.04
C GLN A 113 3.04 -10.26 -12.34
N ALA A 114 1.73 -9.99 -12.27
CA ALA A 114 0.95 -9.50 -13.42
C ALA A 114 1.46 -8.14 -13.94
N LYS A 115 1.87 -7.23 -13.03
CA LYS A 115 2.51 -5.96 -13.42
C LYS A 115 3.89 -6.14 -14.05
N VAL A 116 4.65 -7.15 -13.63
CA VAL A 116 5.97 -7.47 -14.21
C VAL A 116 5.83 -8.09 -15.60
N GLN A 117 4.84 -8.97 -15.82
CA GLN A 117 4.55 -9.56 -17.13
C GLN A 117 3.99 -8.54 -18.13
N GLY A 118 3.14 -7.60 -17.68
CA GLY A 118 2.65 -6.50 -18.53
C GLY A 118 3.74 -5.52 -18.99
N ARG A 119 4.88 -5.44 -18.28
CA ARG A 119 6.05 -4.65 -18.70
C ARG A 119 7.02 -5.44 -19.61
N LYS A 120 6.84 -6.76 -19.72
CA LYS A 120 7.65 -7.68 -20.53
C LYS A 120 6.97 -8.03 -21.87
N SER A 121 6.16 -7.12 -22.44
CA SER A 121 5.90 -7.17 -23.89
C SER A 121 7.21 -6.81 -24.59
N HIS A 122 8.05 -7.84 -24.75
CA HIS A 122 9.15 -7.91 -25.66
C HIS A 122 8.69 -7.36 -27.02
N TRP A 123 9.15 -6.15 -27.33
CA TRP A 123 9.12 -5.67 -28.71
C TRP A 123 9.99 -6.62 -29.52
N PRO A 124 9.47 -7.29 -30.57
CA PRO A 124 10.35 -8.00 -31.47
C PRO A 124 11.24 -6.95 -32.14
N MET A 125 12.53 -6.96 -31.82
CA MET A 125 13.55 -6.33 -32.66
C MET A 125 13.49 -6.98 -34.04
N ARG A 126 12.69 -6.42 -34.95
CA ARG A 126 13.02 -6.45 -36.38
C ARG A 126 13.89 -5.24 -36.65
N ILE A 127 15.18 -5.36 -36.30
CA ILE A 127 16.22 -4.59 -36.96
C ILE A 127 16.28 -5.14 -38.39
N ILE A 128 15.45 -4.56 -39.27
CA ILE A 128 15.75 -4.54 -40.70
C ILE A 128 16.38 -3.16 -40.90
N GLY A 129 17.68 -3.17 -41.18
CA GLY A 129 18.42 -1.96 -41.45
C GLY A 129 17.83 -1.23 -42.66
N VAL A 130 17.39 0.01 -42.43
CA VAL A 130 17.49 1.11 -43.39
C VAL A 130 17.79 2.33 -42.54
N GLY A 131 19.01 2.85 -42.66
CA GLY A 131 19.42 4.06 -41.98
C GLY A 131 18.62 5.25 -42.48
N ILE A 132 18.27 6.15 -41.57
CA ILE A 132 18.39 7.62 -41.67
C ILE A 132 18.38 8.13 -40.22
N GLY A 133 19.23 9.12 -39.95
CA GLY A 133 19.77 9.45 -38.64
C GLY A 133 18.76 9.90 -37.57
N SER A 134 19.04 9.48 -36.33
CA SER A 134 18.56 10.17 -35.12
C SER A 134 19.74 10.52 -34.21
N ALA A 135 20.65 11.34 -34.75
CA ALA A 135 21.52 12.18 -33.94
C ALA A 135 20.73 13.32 -33.24
N ALA A 136 19.52 13.64 -33.74
CA ALA A 136 18.68 14.73 -33.20
C ALA A 136 18.02 14.39 -31.85
N VAL A 137 17.69 13.12 -31.58
CA VAL A 137 17.00 12.74 -30.32
C VAL A 137 17.98 12.56 -29.17
N ALA A 138 19.22 12.10 -29.45
CA ALA A 138 20.27 11.99 -28.43
C ALA A 138 20.77 13.37 -27.96
N ALA A 139 20.82 14.37 -28.84
CA ALA A 139 21.21 15.73 -28.49
C ALA A 139 20.16 16.46 -27.63
N ALA A 140 18.86 16.21 -27.86
CA ALA A 140 17.78 16.84 -27.09
C ALA A 140 17.71 16.36 -25.63
N VAL A 141 18.06 15.09 -25.37
CA VAL A 141 18.06 14.52 -24.00
C VAL A 141 19.31 14.93 -23.21
N LEU A 142 20.43 15.19 -23.88
CA LEU A 142 21.67 15.62 -23.22
C LEU A 142 21.73 17.13 -22.91
N PHE A 143 21.01 17.99 -23.67
CA PHE A 143 21.01 19.43 -23.42
C PHE A 143 20.01 19.87 -22.33
N ALA A 144 18.98 19.09 -22.04
CA ALA A 144 17.97 19.43 -21.02
C ALA A 144 18.40 19.14 -19.56
N ASN A 145 19.52 18.43 -19.35
CA ASN A 145 19.95 17.97 -18.01
C ASN A 145 21.22 18.65 -17.46
N SER A 146 21.73 19.70 -18.12
CA SER A 146 22.91 20.46 -17.65
C SER A 146 22.57 21.67 -16.75
N GLY A 147 21.29 21.91 -16.43
CA GLY A 147 20.81 23.13 -15.76
C GLY A 147 20.54 23.07 -14.25
N LYS A 148 21.20 22.20 -13.46
CA LYS A 148 21.13 22.25 -11.98
C LYS A 148 22.50 22.01 -11.33
N LYS A 149 23.34 23.06 -11.24
CA LYS A 149 24.27 23.21 -10.10
C LYS A 149 23.58 24.10 -9.07
N LYS A 150 23.47 23.60 -7.83
CA LYS A 150 23.14 24.39 -6.65
C LYS A 150 24.39 25.16 -6.23
N ASP A 151 24.20 26.43 -5.89
CA ASP A 151 25.05 27.16 -4.95
C ASP A 151 25.01 26.50 -3.56
#